data_AF-A0A484ZST3-F1
#
_entry.id   AF-A0A484ZST3-F1
#
_cell.length_a   1.000
_cell.length_b   1.000
_cell.length_c   1.000
_cell.angle_alpha   90.00
_cell.angle_beta   90.00
_cell.angle_gamma   90.00
#
_symmetry.space_group_name_H-M   'P 1'
#
loop_
_entity.id
_entity.type
_entity.pdbx_description
1 polymer ?
#
loop_
_entity_poly.entity_id
_entity_poly.type
_entity_poly.pdbx_seq_one_letter_code
_entity_poly.pdbx_strand_id
1 'polypeptide(L)'
;MISFSTVKDSGLSGRGGAGFSTGLKWSLMPKDESMNVRYILCNADEMEPGTYKDRLLMEQLPHLLVEGMLIGGFALKAYRGYIFLRGEYIEAAEKPASGH
;
A
#
# COMPACT_ATOMS: atom_id res chain seq x y z
N MET A 1 -3.68 -16.13 8.85
CA MET A 1 -4.13 -15.00 8.02
C MET A 1 -3.73 -13.72 8.73
N ILE A 2 -3.06 -12.77 8.05
CA ILE A 2 -2.56 -11.54 8.69
C ILE A 2 -3.75 -10.68 9.15
N SER A 3 -3.66 -10.14 10.37
CA SER A 3 -4.71 -9.33 11.00
C SER A 3 -4.20 -7.93 11.34
N PHE A 4 -5.11 -7.02 11.70
CA PHE A 4 -4.74 -5.69 12.21
C PHE A 4 -3.75 -5.75 13.39
N SER A 5 -3.98 -6.65 14.37
CA SER A 5 -3.09 -6.78 15.52
C SER A 5 -1.70 -7.25 15.10
N THR A 6 -1.61 -8.18 14.15
CA THR A 6 -0.33 -8.63 13.58
C THR A 6 0.50 -7.45 13.04
N VAL A 7 -0.13 -6.53 12.30
CA VAL A 7 0.57 -5.34 11.76
C VAL A 7 0.94 -4.37 12.88
N LYS A 8 0.06 -4.16 13.86
CA LYS A 8 0.35 -3.29 15.00
C LYS A 8 1.52 -3.78 15.84
N ASP A 9 1.55 -5.07 16.14
CA ASP A 9 2.57 -5.67 17.01
C ASP A 9 3.92 -5.81 16.30
N SER A 10 3.94 -5.85 14.96
CA SER A 10 5.17 -5.90 14.16
C SER A 10 6.03 -4.64 14.25
N GLY A 11 5.48 -3.51 14.70
CA GLY A 11 6.20 -2.23 14.70
C GLY A 11 6.45 -1.65 13.30
N LEU A 12 5.71 -2.09 12.27
CA LEU A 12 5.90 -1.63 10.90
C LEU A 12 5.75 -0.10 10.77
N SER A 13 6.80 0.56 10.28
CA SER A 13 6.81 2.00 10.00
C SER A 13 6.62 2.31 8.51
N GLY A 14 5.97 3.44 8.22
CA GLY A 14 5.77 3.93 6.87
C GLY A 14 7.08 4.19 6.13
N ARG A 15 7.14 3.77 4.86
CA ARG A 15 8.35 3.83 4.01
C ARG A 15 8.42 5.05 3.08
N GLY A 16 7.48 6.00 3.21
CA GLY A 16 7.42 7.24 2.42
C GLY A 16 8.15 8.44 3.06
N GLY A 17 9.14 8.21 3.92
CA GLY A 17 9.96 9.26 4.54
C GLY A 17 9.52 9.72 5.94
N ALA A 18 8.21 9.78 6.23
CA ALA A 18 7.72 10.25 7.55
C ALA A 18 7.91 9.23 8.70
N GLY A 19 8.18 7.96 8.41
CA GLY A 19 8.45 6.93 9.42
C GLY A 19 7.32 6.63 10.41
N PHE A 20 6.10 7.11 10.15
CA PHE A 20 4.96 6.96 11.07
C PHE A 20 4.53 5.48 11.24
N SER A 21 4.14 5.08 12.45
CA SER A 21 3.70 3.70 12.73
C SER A 21 2.45 3.33 11.92
N THR A 22 2.53 2.27 11.14
CA THR A 22 1.44 1.77 10.28
C THR A 22 0.27 1.29 11.13
N GLY A 23 0.55 0.52 12.18
CA GLY A 23 -0.48 0.04 13.10
C GLY A 23 -1.19 1.17 13.85
N LEU A 24 -0.45 2.21 14.25
CA LEU A 24 -1.06 3.39 14.86
C LEU A 24 -1.96 4.11 13.86
N LYS A 25 -1.48 4.35 12.64
CA LYS A 25 -2.28 4.97 11.56
C LYS A 25 -3.59 4.22 11.33
N TRP A 26 -3.52 2.89 11.26
CA TRP A 26 -4.68 2.04 11.04
C TRP A 26 -5.67 2.09 12.21
N SER A 27 -5.17 2.23 13.45
CA SER A 27 -6.03 2.34 14.64
C SER A 27 -6.86 3.62 14.72
N LEU A 28 -6.50 4.65 13.94
CA LEU A 28 -7.24 5.90 13.84
C LEU A 28 -8.48 5.79 12.95
N MET A 29 -8.63 4.68 12.21
CA MET A 29 -9.82 4.45 11.41
C MET A 29 -11.06 4.29 12.33
N PRO A 30 -12.23 4.80 11.92
CA PRO A 30 -13.47 4.62 12.70
C PRO A 30 -13.71 3.15 13.00
N LYS A 31 -14.16 2.83 14.22
CA LYS A 31 -14.51 1.46 14.62
C LYS A 31 -15.88 1.03 14.09
N ASP A 32 -16.75 2.01 13.83
CA ASP A 32 -18.05 1.76 13.24
C ASP A 32 -17.91 1.37 11.76
N GLU A 33 -18.38 0.18 11.44
CA GLU A 33 -18.34 -0.41 10.09
C GLU A 33 -19.66 -0.23 9.34
N SER A 34 -20.72 0.23 10.02
CA SER A 34 -22.07 0.30 9.44
C SER A 34 -22.25 1.41 8.39
N MET A 35 -21.38 2.41 8.40
CA MET A 35 -21.58 3.67 7.66
C MET A 35 -20.48 3.99 6.64
N ASN A 36 -19.36 3.26 6.61
CA ASN A 36 -18.16 3.71 5.91
C ASN A 36 -17.60 2.66 4.95
N VAL A 37 -17.77 2.89 3.65
CA VAL A 37 -16.98 2.21 2.62
C VAL A 37 -15.52 2.61 2.82
N ARG A 38 -14.68 1.64 3.12
CA ARG A 38 -13.25 1.85 3.37
C ARG A 38 -12.47 1.67 2.08
N TYR A 39 -11.43 2.48 1.92
CA TYR A 39 -10.53 2.42 0.77
C TYR A 39 -9.10 2.23 1.26
N ILE A 40 -8.29 1.55 0.44
CA ILE A 40 -6.84 1.51 0.61
C ILE A 40 -6.18 2.22 -0.57
N LEU A 41 -5.24 3.13 -0.28
CA LEU A 41 -4.51 3.88 -1.30
C LEU A 41 -3.03 3.57 -1.17
N CYS A 42 -2.44 3.05 -2.24
CA CYS A 42 -1.00 3.03 -2.41
C CYS A 42 -0.57 4.34 -3.08
N ASN A 43 0.26 5.11 -2.38
CA ASN A 43 0.91 6.27 -2.97
C ASN A 43 2.18 5.82 -3.70
N ALA A 44 2.11 5.72 -5.02
CA ALA A 44 3.21 5.33 -5.91
C ALA A 44 3.74 6.55 -6.70
N ASP A 45 3.73 7.70 -6.03
CA ASP A 45 4.25 8.97 -6.53
C ASP A 45 5.52 9.39 -5.77
N GLU A 46 6.60 8.69 -6.10
CA GLU A 46 7.92 8.95 -5.54
C GLU A 46 8.50 10.20 -6.22
N MET A 47 8.37 11.35 -5.54
CA MET A 47 8.82 12.65 -6.03
C MET A 47 10.24 13.03 -5.60
N GLU A 48 10.80 12.37 -4.58
CA GLU A 48 12.10 12.73 -3.99
C GLU A 48 13.25 12.49 -4.99
N PRO A 49 14.04 13.52 -5.34
CA PRO A 49 15.17 13.36 -6.26
C PRO A 49 16.14 12.26 -5.83
N GLY A 50 16.50 11.38 -6.76
CA GLY A 50 17.43 10.28 -6.50
C GLY A 50 16.82 9.06 -5.79
N THR A 51 15.52 9.07 -5.50
CA THR A 51 14.81 7.90 -4.96
C THR A 51 14.08 7.16 -6.09
N TYR A 52 14.25 5.84 -6.17
CA TYR A 52 13.70 4.98 -7.23
C TYR A 52 13.22 3.61 -6.71
N LYS A 53 13.06 3.48 -5.38
CA LYS A 53 12.69 2.19 -4.75
C LYS A 53 11.28 1.77 -5.12
N ASP A 54 10.35 2.72 -5.26
CA ASP A 54 8.95 2.40 -5.53
C ASP A 54 8.79 1.99 -6.99
N ARG A 55 9.50 2.70 -7.89
CA ARG A 55 9.62 2.33 -9.30
C ARG A 55 10.14 0.91 -9.48
N LEU A 56 11.29 0.58 -8.88
CA LEU A 56 11.89 -0.75 -8.99
C LEU A 56 10.97 -1.85 -8.43
N LEU A 57 10.33 -1.61 -7.28
CA LEU A 57 9.38 -2.56 -6.71
C LEU A 57 8.23 -2.85 -7.67
N MET A 58 7.68 -1.83 -8.31
CA MET A 58 6.55 -1.98 -9.23
C MET A 58 6.95 -2.59 -10.57
N GLU A 59 8.10 -2.22 -11.13
CA GLU A 59 8.56 -2.76 -12.41
C GLU A 59 9.06 -4.20 -12.31
N GLN A 60 9.71 -4.57 -11.18
CA GLN A 60 10.33 -5.89 -11.04
C GLN A 60 9.48 -6.88 -10.23
N LEU A 61 8.73 -6.41 -9.24
CA LEU A 61 7.96 -7.24 -8.31
C LEU A 61 6.52 -6.72 -8.12
N PRO A 62 5.75 -6.47 -9.20
CA PRO A 62 4.42 -5.87 -9.09
C PRO A 62 3.45 -6.69 -8.23
N HIS A 63 3.55 -8.02 -8.29
CA HIS A 63 2.71 -8.91 -7.50
C HIS A 63 2.91 -8.75 -5.99
N LEU A 64 4.13 -8.39 -5.54
CA LEU A 64 4.40 -8.14 -4.13
C LEU A 64 3.65 -6.91 -3.62
N LEU A 65 3.56 -5.86 -4.45
CA LEU A 65 2.74 -4.69 -4.14
C LEU A 65 1.25 -5.06 -4.08
N VAL A 66 0.75 -5.77 -5.09
CA VAL A 66 -0.66 -6.18 -5.16
C VAL A 66 -1.04 -7.06 -3.98
N GLU A 67 -0.22 -8.05 -3.63
CA GLU A 67 -0.43 -8.91 -2.47
C GLU A 67 -0.45 -8.10 -1.16
N GLY A 68 0.50 -7.18 -0.98
CA GLY A 68 0.52 -6.29 0.17
C GLY A 68 -0.74 -5.44 0.29
N MET A 69 -1.25 -4.92 -0.83
CA MET A 69 -2.52 -4.18 -0.87
C MET A 69 -3.72 -5.07 -0.55
N LEU A 70 -3.76 -6.31 -1.03
CA LEU A 70 -4.83 -7.27 -0.72
C LEU A 70 -4.85 -7.62 0.77
N ILE A 71 -3.68 -7.91 1.34
CA ILE A 71 -3.53 -8.20 2.77
C ILE A 71 -3.92 -7.00 3.62
N GLY A 72 -3.42 -5.81 3.28
CA GLY A 72 -3.76 -4.58 4.00
C GLY A 72 -5.24 -4.22 3.87
N GLY A 73 -5.80 -4.38 2.67
CA GLY A 73 -7.21 -4.19 2.40
C GLY A 73 -8.08 -5.16 3.21
N PHE A 74 -7.70 -6.43 3.29
CA PHE A 74 -8.38 -7.41 4.11
C PHE A 74 -8.34 -7.05 5.60
N ALA A 75 -7.16 -6.70 6.13
CA ALA A 75 -6.98 -6.32 7.53
C ALA A 75 -7.78 -5.07 7.92
N LEU A 76 -7.98 -4.14 6.96
CA LEU A 76 -8.73 -2.90 7.14
C LEU A 76 -10.19 -3.00 6.71
N LYS A 77 -10.64 -4.15 6.19
CA LYS A 77 -11.95 -4.33 5.56
C LYS A 77 -12.23 -3.28 4.47
N ALA A 78 -11.22 -2.96 3.67
CA ALA A 78 -11.35 -2.06 2.53
C ALA A 78 -12.15 -2.72 1.42
N TYR A 79 -13.14 -2.00 0.88
CA TYR A 79 -13.94 -2.43 -0.25
C TYR A 79 -13.19 -2.33 -1.57
N ARG A 80 -12.34 -1.30 -1.71
CA ARG A 80 -11.59 -1.04 -2.94
C ARG A 80 -10.20 -0.47 -2.65
N GLY A 81 -9.23 -0.89 -3.46
CA GLY A 81 -7.88 -0.36 -3.47
C GLY A 81 -7.61 0.49 -4.70
N TYR A 82 -6.77 1.51 -4.56
CA TYR A 82 -6.25 2.32 -5.65
C TYR A 82 -4.73 2.44 -5.54
N ILE A 83 -4.05 2.40 -6.69
CA ILE A 83 -2.63 2.77 -6.80
C ILE A 83 -2.61 4.13 -7.49
N PHE A 84 -2.12 5.14 -6.78
CA PHE A 84 -1.86 6.45 -7.38
C PHE A 84 -0.47 6.38 -8.02
N LEU A 85 -0.44 6.01 -9.29
CA LEU A 85 0.79 5.83 -10.05
C LEU A 85 1.24 7.14 -10.68
N ARG A 86 2.52 7.45 -10.50
CA ARG A 86 3.17 8.56 -11.17
C ARG A 86 3.11 8.41 -12.69
N GLY A 87 2.81 9.50 -13.40
CA GLY A 87 2.62 9.48 -14.86
C GLY A 87 3.85 9.02 -15.65
N GLU A 88 5.05 9.24 -15.10
CA GLU A 88 6.32 8.84 -15.70
C GLU A 88 6.61 7.33 -15.60
N TYR A 89 5.85 6.57 -14.78
CA TYR A 89 6.07 5.12 -14.59
C TYR A 89 5.29 4.30 -15.61
N ILE A 90 5.53 4.58 -16.90
CA ILE A 90 4.81 3.99 -18.03
C ILE A 90 4.95 2.46 -18.03
N GLU A 91 6.15 1.93 -17.78
CA GLU A 91 6.37 0.47 -17.76
C GLU A 91 5.59 -0.22 -16.64
N ALA A 92 5.54 0.37 -15.44
CA ALA A 92 4.76 -0.16 -14.33
C ALA A 92 3.25 -0.13 -14.63
N ALA A 93 2.78 0.87 -15.38
CA ALA A 93 1.39 0.97 -15.82
C ALA A 93 1.01 -0.11 -16.85
N GLU A 94 1.92 -0.44 -17.77
CA GLU A 94 1.70 -1.41 -18.85
C GLU A 94 1.87 -2.86 -18.40
N LYS A 95 2.71 -3.12 -17.39
CA LYS A 95 3.08 -4.47 -16.93
C LYS A 95 2.72 -4.77 -15.47
N PRO A 96 1.51 -4.49 -14.97
CA PRO A 96 1.16 -4.78 -13.58
C PRO A 96 1.09 -6.29 -13.26
N ALA A 97 1.18 -7.18 -14.26
CA ALA A 97 1.04 -8.62 -14.09
C ALA A 97 1.82 -9.49 -15.12
N SER A 98 2.78 -8.94 -15.87
CA SER A 98 3.56 -9.76 -16.80
C SER A 98 4.59 -10.57 -16.02
N GLY A 99 4.23 -11.80 -15.68
CA GLY A 99 5.10 -12.76 -15.02
C GLY A 99 6.43 -12.92 -15.77
N HIS A 100 7.51 -12.80 -15.00
CA HIS A 100 8.63 -13.73 -15.12
C HIS A 100 8.40 -14.83 -14.09
#